data_AF-A1BCV1-F1
#
_entry.id   AF-A1BCV1-F1
#
_cell.length_a   1.000
_cell.length_b   1.000
_cell.length_c   1.000
_cell.angle_alpha   90.00
_cell.angle_beta   90.00
_cell.angle_gamma   90.00
#
_symmetry.space_group_name_H-M   'P 1'
#
loop_
_entity.id
_entity.type
_entity.pdbx_description
1 polymer ?
#
loop_
_entity_poly.entity_id
_entity_poly.type
_entity_poly.pdbx_seq_one_letter_code
_entity_poly.pdbx_strand_id
1 'polypeptide(L)'
;MKSFIDAVKNNKTGFVIKNSVFLPFHCEILTIWLGKEMSLLSTPDLITDLTDAEILGIREGNYYTNLVFRKRGDLAKELGHHKGHIILRAAEKGADIFQVENIHYVRIGFHDHHKELSLEMIDNPFDL
;
A
#
# COMPACT_ATOMS: atom_id res chain seq x y z
N MET A 1 0.79 16.00 -12.35
CA MET A 1 0.84 14.90 -11.37
C MET A 1 0.34 13.64 -12.07
N LYS A 2 1.01 12.49 -11.93
CA LYS A 2 0.49 11.24 -12.55
C LYS A 2 -0.60 10.70 -11.63
N SER A 3 -1.79 10.46 -12.17
CA SER A 3 -2.89 9.81 -11.46
C SER A 3 -2.40 8.45 -10.92
N PHE A 4 -2.69 8.15 -9.65
CA PHE A 4 -2.36 6.82 -9.11
C PHE A 4 -3.18 5.74 -9.82
N ILE A 5 -4.44 6.03 -10.17
CA ILE A 5 -5.28 5.11 -10.93
C ILE A 5 -4.64 4.78 -12.27
N ASP A 6 -4.17 5.80 -13.00
CA ASP A 6 -3.45 5.60 -14.25
C ASP A 6 -2.15 4.82 -14.04
N ALA A 7 -1.41 5.08 -12.97
CA ALA A 7 -0.18 4.37 -12.67
C ALA A 7 -0.44 2.87 -12.44
N VAL A 8 -1.48 2.52 -11.69
CA VAL A 8 -1.88 1.12 -11.46
C VAL A 8 -2.37 0.48 -12.77
N LYS A 9 -3.28 1.14 -13.51
CA LYS A 9 -3.80 0.63 -14.80
C LYS A 9 -2.72 0.43 -15.87
N ASN A 10 -1.66 1.24 -15.84
CA ASN A 10 -0.53 1.13 -16.77
C ASN A 10 0.61 0.23 -16.23
N ASN A 11 0.32 -0.64 -15.25
CA ASN A 11 1.27 -1.58 -14.67
C ASN A 11 2.59 -0.92 -14.23
N LYS A 12 2.53 0.29 -13.68
CA LYS A 12 3.71 0.89 -13.05
C LYS A 12 3.99 0.12 -11.77
N THR A 13 5.26 -0.19 -11.56
CA THR A 13 5.69 -0.98 -10.41
C THR A 13 6.36 -0.10 -9.36
N GLY A 14 6.13 -0.47 -8.11
CA GLY A 14 6.84 0.08 -6.97
C GLY A 14 8.03 -0.80 -6.59
N PHE A 15 8.68 -0.47 -5.49
CA PHE A 15 9.67 -1.37 -4.90
C PHE A 15 9.70 -1.30 -3.37
N VAL A 16 10.22 -2.34 -2.74
CA VAL A 16 10.41 -2.46 -1.29
C VAL A 16 11.90 -2.55 -0.95
N ILE A 17 12.29 -1.84 0.11
CA ILE A 17 13.61 -1.97 0.74
C ILE A 17 13.40 -2.08 2.24
N LYS A 18 13.69 -3.26 2.81
CA LYS A 18 13.51 -3.55 4.24
C LYS A 18 12.06 -3.25 4.66
N ASN A 19 11.85 -2.20 5.44
CA ASN A 19 10.56 -1.76 5.95
C ASN A 19 9.97 -0.56 5.19
N SER A 20 10.53 -0.23 4.02
CA SER A 20 10.13 0.92 3.21
C SER A 20 9.52 0.47 1.89
N VAL A 21 8.31 0.94 1.61
CA VAL A 21 7.57 0.72 0.35
C VAL A 21 7.59 2.02 -0.45
N PHE A 22 7.95 1.94 -1.72
CA PHE A 22 8.04 3.06 -2.64
C PHE A 22 7.02 2.88 -3.76
N LEU A 23 6.07 3.82 -3.84
CA LEU A 23 4.98 3.83 -4.81
C LEU A 23 5.29 4.82 -5.93
N PRO A 24 5.07 4.47 -7.20
CA PRO A 24 5.43 5.32 -8.35
C PRO A 24 4.42 6.45 -8.62
N PHE A 25 3.70 6.90 -7.58
CA PHE A 25 2.64 7.90 -7.63
C PHE A 25 2.44 8.55 -6.26
N HIS A 26 1.65 9.63 -6.25
CA HIS A 26 1.11 10.25 -5.03
C HIS A 26 -0.35 9.88 -4.86
N CYS A 27 -0.81 9.77 -3.61
CA CYS A 27 -2.20 9.52 -3.25
C CYS A 27 -2.48 10.06 -1.85
N GLU A 28 -3.75 10.36 -1.56
CA GLU A 28 -4.21 10.58 -0.19
C GLU A 28 -4.56 9.22 0.42
N ILE A 29 -3.83 8.81 1.47
CA ILE A 29 -4.04 7.53 2.13
C ILE A 29 -5.02 7.73 3.28
N LEU A 30 -6.04 6.87 3.36
CA LEU A 30 -7.04 6.87 4.42
C LEU A 30 -6.78 5.78 5.45
N THR A 31 -6.49 4.55 4.99
CA THR A 31 -6.15 3.43 5.86
C THR A 31 -5.16 2.48 5.17
N ILE A 32 -4.36 1.77 5.95
CA ILE A 32 -3.43 0.75 5.46
C ILE A 32 -3.72 -0.58 6.14
N TRP A 33 -3.88 -1.63 5.35
CA TRP A 33 -4.06 -3.00 5.82
C TRP A 33 -2.78 -3.77 5.50
N LEU A 34 -2.23 -4.50 6.46
CA LEU A 34 -1.04 -5.33 6.27
C LEU A 34 -1.34 -6.76 6.68
N GLY A 35 -1.10 -7.71 5.78
CA GLY A 35 -1.41 -9.09 6.10
C GLY A 35 -0.84 -10.09 5.13
N LYS A 36 -1.11 -11.35 5.44
CA LYS A 36 -1.05 -12.47 4.50
C LYS A 36 -2.45 -12.68 3.93
N GLU A 37 -2.58 -13.42 2.83
CA GLU A 37 -3.90 -13.89 2.35
C GLU A 37 -4.80 -14.29 3.53
N MET A 38 -6.05 -13.82 3.53
CA MET A 38 -6.87 -13.95 4.72
C MET A 38 -7.30 -15.39 4.90
N SER A 39 -6.59 -16.09 5.78
CA SER A 39 -7.11 -17.33 6.35
C SER A 39 -8.18 -17.01 7.39
N LEU A 40 -9.10 -17.95 7.63
CA LEU A 40 -10.08 -17.89 8.74
C LEU A 40 -9.47 -17.61 10.13
N LEU A 41 -8.14 -17.70 10.26
CA LEU A 41 -7.39 -17.61 11.51
C LEU A 41 -6.53 -16.34 11.64
N SER A 42 -6.41 -15.52 10.58
CA SER A 42 -5.50 -14.36 10.60
C SER A 42 -6.18 -13.10 10.09
N THR A 43 -6.43 -12.15 10.99
CA THR A 43 -6.89 -10.80 10.66
C THR A 43 -5.70 -9.93 10.27
N PRO A 44 -5.75 -9.18 9.16
CA PRO A 44 -4.69 -8.24 8.80
C PRO A 44 -4.58 -7.11 9.84
N ASP A 45 -3.37 -6.60 10.02
CA ASP A 45 -3.12 -5.41 10.83
C ASP A 45 -3.69 -4.19 10.11
N LEU A 46 -4.54 -3.42 10.80
CA LEU A 46 -5.13 -2.20 10.27
C LEU A 46 -4.49 -0.97 10.92
N ILE A 47 -3.93 -0.10 10.09
CA ILE A 47 -3.43 1.23 10.48
C ILE A 47 -4.44 2.27 10.00
N THR A 48 -5.11 2.91 10.96
CA THR A 48 -6.03 4.03 10.71
C THR A 48 -5.48 5.37 11.17
N ASP A 49 -4.59 5.37 12.17
CA ASP A 49 -3.87 6.57 12.60
C ASP A 49 -2.55 6.68 11.82
N LEU A 50 -2.59 7.46 10.74
CA LEU A 50 -1.42 7.74 9.91
C LEU A 50 -0.50 8.81 10.51
N THR A 51 -0.90 9.43 11.63
CA THR A 51 -0.15 10.48 12.31
C THR A 51 0.79 9.93 13.39
N ASP A 52 0.62 8.67 13.80
CA ASP A 52 1.52 7.99 14.72
C ASP A 52 2.88 7.72 14.05
N ALA A 53 3.81 8.63 14.27
CA ALA A 53 5.17 8.56 13.77
C ALA A 53 5.96 7.37 14.32
N GLU A 54 5.55 6.72 15.40
CA GLU A 54 6.20 5.49 15.90
C GLU A 54 5.80 4.25 15.07
N ILE A 55 4.67 4.31 14.36
CA ILE A 55 4.16 3.21 13.54
C ILE A 55 4.54 3.40 12.08
N LEU A 56 4.26 4.59 11.54
CA LEU A 56 4.35 4.86 10.10
C LEU A 56 5.04 6.20 9.83
N GLY A 57 5.99 6.21 8.91
CA GLY A 57 6.46 7.42 8.25
C GLY A 57 5.91 7.49 6.83
N ILE A 58 5.31 8.62 6.45
CA ILE A 58 4.93 8.91 5.07
C ILE A 58 5.83 10.03 4.56
N ARG A 59 6.44 9.82 3.39
CA ARG A 59 7.30 10.78 2.73
C ARG A 59 6.90 10.91 1.28
N GLU A 60 7.07 12.10 0.71
CA GLU A 60 6.83 12.34 -0.69
C GLU A 60 8.11 12.87 -1.35
N GLY A 61 8.49 12.27 -2.47
CA GLY A 61 9.45 12.86 -3.39
C GLY A 61 8.75 13.60 -4.52
N ASN A 62 9.48 13.94 -5.57
CA ASN A 62 8.89 14.63 -6.74
C ASN A 62 7.90 13.75 -7.54
N TYR A 63 8.03 12.41 -7.43
CA TYR A 63 7.30 11.45 -8.27
C TYR A 63 6.87 10.17 -7.52
N TYR A 64 7.02 10.14 -6.20
CA TYR A 64 6.79 8.93 -5.42
C TYR A 64 6.27 9.23 -4.02
N THR A 65 5.45 8.34 -3.49
CA THR A 65 5.14 8.25 -2.07
C THR A 65 5.92 7.10 -1.46
N ASN A 66 6.56 7.33 -0.32
CA ASN A 66 7.30 6.35 0.44
C ASN A 66 6.65 6.13 1.81
N LEU A 67 6.32 4.87 2.09
CA LEU A 67 5.77 4.40 3.36
C LEU A 67 6.84 3.65 4.12
N VAL A 68 7.12 4.07 5.36
CA VAL A 68 8.15 3.49 6.23
C VAL A 68 7.49 2.91 7.47
N PHE A 69 7.40 1.59 7.55
CA PHE A 69 6.76 0.87 8.65
C PHE A 69 7.77 0.66 9.80
N ARG A 70 7.77 1.56 10.78
CA ARG A 70 8.91 1.70 11.71
C ARG A 70 9.03 0.56 12.74
N LYS A 71 7.92 -0.10 13.08
CA LYS A 71 7.91 -1.28 13.98
C LYS A 71 8.22 -2.60 13.27
N ARG A 72 8.52 -2.56 11.97
CA ARG A 72 8.81 -3.73 11.12
C ARG A 72 10.26 -3.66 10.66
N GLY A 73 10.92 -4.81 10.53
CA GLY A 73 12.30 -4.94 10.07
C GLY A 73 12.41 -5.16 8.56
N ASP A 74 11.91 -6.31 8.08
CA ASP A 74 11.94 -6.70 6.66
C ASP A 74 10.52 -7.11 6.24
N LEU A 75 9.79 -6.19 5.61
CA LEU A 75 8.36 -6.35 5.32
C LEU A 75 8.08 -7.56 4.44
N ALA A 76 8.87 -7.74 3.37
CA ALA A 76 8.67 -8.84 2.46
C ALA A 76 8.82 -10.19 3.20
N LYS A 77 9.82 -10.32 4.08
CA LYS A 77 9.99 -11.55 4.87
C LYS A 77 8.91 -11.74 5.91
N GLU A 78 8.57 -10.70 6.66
CA GLU A 78 7.56 -10.76 7.73
C GLU A 78 6.17 -11.12 7.17
N LEU A 79 5.83 -10.56 6.01
CA LEU A 79 4.58 -10.83 5.31
C LEU A 79 4.62 -12.11 4.46
N GLY A 80 5.73 -12.86 4.45
CA GLY A 80 5.79 -14.16 3.75
C GLY A 80 5.89 -14.05 2.22
N HIS A 81 6.57 -13.01 1.75
CA HIS A 81 6.85 -12.71 0.34
C HIS A 81 5.58 -12.69 -0.52
N HIS A 82 5.44 -13.56 -1.53
CA HIS A 82 4.27 -13.63 -2.41
C HIS A 82 2.93 -13.85 -1.69
N LYS A 83 2.94 -14.36 -0.45
CA LYS A 83 1.73 -14.55 0.36
C LYS A 83 1.28 -13.28 1.06
N GLY A 84 2.16 -12.30 1.15
CA GLY A 84 1.96 -11.03 1.83
C GLY A 84 1.37 -9.99 0.91
N HIS A 85 0.61 -9.08 1.48
CA HIS A 85 0.13 -7.90 0.77
C HIS A 85 -0.09 -6.72 1.70
N ILE A 86 -0.07 -5.53 1.11
CA ILE A 86 -0.56 -4.29 1.73
C ILE A 86 -1.78 -3.84 0.94
N ILE A 87 -2.84 -3.40 1.59
CA ILE A 87 -3.98 -2.75 0.93
C ILE A 87 -4.03 -1.30 1.39
N LEU A 88 -4.00 -0.38 0.43
CA LEU A 88 -4.24 1.03 0.69
C LEU A 88 -5.70 1.33 0.37
N ARG A 89 -6.41 1.92 1.31
CA ARG A 89 -7.63 2.68 1.00
C ARG A 89 -7.19 4.11 0.73
N ALA A 90 -7.31 4.57 -0.52
CA ALA A 90 -6.71 5.82 -0.94
C ALA A 90 -7.55 6.53 -2.00
N ALA A 91 -7.29 7.83 -2.15
CA ALA A 91 -7.85 8.68 -3.19
C ALA A 91 -6.73 9.35 -3.99
N GLU A 92 -7.09 9.91 -5.15
CA GLU A 92 -6.18 10.76 -5.91
C GLU A 92 -5.75 11.96 -5.05
N LYS A 93 -4.50 12.38 -5.23
CA LYS A 93 -3.99 13.53 -4.47
C LYS A 93 -4.81 14.78 -4.79
N GLY A 94 -5.41 15.38 -3.77
CA GLY A 94 -6.30 16.54 -3.88
C GLY A 94 -7.76 16.23 -4.26
N ALA A 95 -8.16 14.96 -4.38
CA ALA A 95 -9.56 14.59 -4.57
C ALA A 95 -10.38 14.76 -3.28
N ASP A 96 -11.69 14.93 -3.43
CA ASP A 96 -12.62 14.97 -2.29
C ASP A 96 -12.80 13.56 -1.73
N ILE A 97 -12.23 13.31 -0.55
CA ILE A 97 -12.28 12.01 0.14
C ILE A 97 -13.64 11.70 0.77
N PHE A 98 -14.59 12.64 0.75
CA PHE A 98 -15.96 12.38 1.22
C PHE A 98 -16.86 11.82 0.10
N GLN A 99 -16.42 11.89 -1.16
CA GLN A 99 -17.08 11.25 -2.30
C GLN A 99 -16.54 9.82 -2.47
N VAL A 100 -17.42 8.83 -2.36
CA VAL A 100 -17.04 7.41 -2.34
C VAL A 100 -16.42 6.96 -3.67
N GLU A 101 -16.84 7.56 -4.77
CA GLU A 101 -16.34 7.32 -6.12
C GLU A 101 -14.86 7.69 -6.31
N ASN A 102 -14.33 8.56 -5.44
CA ASN A 102 -12.92 8.96 -5.45
C ASN A 102 -12.05 8.03 -4.57
N ILE A 103 -12.66 7.11 -3.83
CA ILE A 103 -11.98 6.22 -2.90
C ILE A 103 -11.83 4.86 -3.55
N HIS A 104 -10.60 4.36 -3.53
CA HIS A 104 -10.28 3.06 -4.09
C HIS A 104 -9.42 2.24 -3.14
N TYR A 105 -9.42 0.93 -3.39
CA TYR A 105 -8.48 0.02 -2.76
C TYR A 105 -7.38 -0.35 -3.76
N VAL A 106 -6.13 -0.22 -3.32
CA VAL A 106 -4.95 -0.65 -4.06
C VAL A 106 -4.28 -1.76 -3.29
N ARG A 107 -4.24 -2.95 -3.86
CA ARG A 107 -3.42 -4.07 -3.38
C ARG A 107 -1.99 -3.89 -3.86
N ILE A 108 -1.06 -4.08 -2.93
CA ILE A 108 0.38 -4.07 -3.15
C ILE A 108 0.90 -5.47 -2.80
N GLY A 109 1.30 -6.24 -3.80
CA GLY A 109 1.90 -7.57 -3.62
C GLY A 109 3.43 -7.52 -3.65
N PHE A 110 4.06 -8.49 -2.99
CA PHE A 110 5.52 -8.64 -2.99
C PHE A 110 5.95 -9.78 -3.92
N HIS A 111 7.05 -9.59 -4.64
CA HIS A 111 7.66 -10.67 -5.42
C HIS A 111 8.78 -11.35 -4.63
N ASP A 112 8.90 -12.69 -4.75
CA ASP A 112 9.83 -13.51 -3.93
C ASP A 112 11.32 -13.19 -4.15
N HIS A 113 11.68 -12.85 -5.39
CA HIS A 113 13.09 -12.71 -5.80
C HIS A 113 13.47 -11.29 -6.23
N HIS A 114 12.47 -10.41 -6.35
CA HIS A 114 12.66 -9.03 -6.78
C HIS A 114 12.19 -8.09 -5.68
N LYS A 115 12.88 -6.95 -5.55
CA LYS A 115 12.39 -5.84 -4.72
C LYS A 115 11.16 -5.16 -5.30
N GLU A 116 10.71 -5.59 -6.47
CA GLU A 116 9.56 -5.02 -7.18
C GLU A 116 8.25 -5.35 -6.46
N LEU A 117 7.26 -4.48 -6.65
CA LEU A 117 5.91 -4.63 -6.12
C LEU A 117 4.91 -4.73 -7.27
N SER A 118 3.92 -5.62 -7.14
CA SER A 118 2.72 -5.58 -7.97
C SER A 118 1.72 -4.60 -7.39
N LEU A 119 1.01 -3.87 -8.24
CA LEU A 119 -0.03 -2.92 -7.85
C LEU A 119 -1.31 -3.29 -8.59
N GLU A 120 -2.41 -3.43 -7.87
CA GLU A 120 -3.69 -3.87 -8.42
C GLU A 120 -4.83 -3.08 -7.77
N MET A 121 -5.79 -2.62 -8.58
CA MET A 121 -7.03 -2.06 -8.07
C MET A 121 -7.95 -3.22 -7.66
N ILE A 122 -8.50 -3.17 -6.45
CA ILE A 122 -9.47 -4.16 -5.96
C ILE A 122 -10.76 -3.46 -5.54
N ASP A 123 -11.90 -4.14 -5.68
CA ASP A 123 -13.19 -3.58 -5.29
C ASP A 123 -13.48 -3.76 -3.80
N ASN A 124 -13.01 -4.87 -3.23
CA ASN A 124 -13.25 -5.26 -1.85
C ASN A 124 -11.95 -5.76 -1.21
N PRO A 125 -11.49 -5.15 -0.09
CA PRO A 125 -10.31 -5.63 0.63
C PRO A 125 -10.52 -7.01 1.27
N PHE A 126 -11.79 -7.47 1.37
CA PHE A 126 -12.12 -8.76 1.98
C PHE A 126 -12.11 -9.97 1.03
N ASP A 127 -11.96 -9.76 -0.28
CA ASP A 127 -12.04 -10.84 -1.28
C ASP A 127 -10.68 -11.54 -1.51
N LEU A 128 -9.74 -11.44 -0.55
CA LEU A 128 -8.32 -11.84 -0.65
C LEU A 128 -7.90 -12.93 0.34
#